data_AF-A0A7W6XTH7-F1
#
_entry.id   AF-A0A7W6XTH7-F1
#
_cell.length_a   1.000
_cell.length_b   1.000
_cell.length_c   1.000
_cell.angle_alpha   90.00
_cell.angle_beta   90.00
_cell.angle_gamma   90.00
#
_symmetry.space_group_name_H-M   'P 1'
#
loop_
_entity.id
_entity.type
_entity.pdbx_description
1 polymer ?
#
loop_
_entity_poly.entity_id
_entity_poly.type
_entity_poly.pdbx_seq_one_letter_code
_entity_poly.pdbx_strand_id
1 'polypeptide(L)'
;MASMLLDYLRRVEAWSKLQHTATLDPREWRYDAHGRLICFSHYGRRDSDVGWELDHYPVPKALGGTDDISNIRALHWRGNATHGGLLGLGLASLSKHEKQSGLGGLFGLYSSS
;
A
#
# COMPACT_ATOMS: atom_id res chain seq x y z
N MET A 1 -10.06 -21.94 -5.66
CA MET A 1 -9.88 -22.50 -4.30
C MET A 1 -8.51 -22.17 -3.70
N ALA A 2 -7.40 -22.34 -4.41
CA ALA A 2 -6.05 -22.00 -3.90
C ALA A 2 -5.83 -20.50 -3.57
N SER A 3 -6.39 -19.58 -4.36
CA SER A 3 -6.24 -18.13 -4.12
C SER A 3 -6.89 -17.65 -2.82
N MET A 4 -8.09 -18.13 -2.51
CA MET A 4 -8.83 -17.77 -1.30
C MET A 4 -8.08 -18.20 -0.03
N LEU A 5 -7.45 -19.38 -0.07
CA LEU A 5 -6.66 -19.88 1.06
C LEU A 5 -5.39 -19.05 1.26
N LEU A 6 -4.68 -18.72 0.19
CA LEU A 6 -3.46 -17.91 0.26
C LEU A 6 -3.76 -16.51 0.80
N ASP A 7 -4.86 -15.89 0.35
CA ASP A 7 -5.28 -14.57 0.85
C ASP A 7 -5.67 -14.64 2.32
N TYR A 8 -6.37 -15.70 2.74
CA TYR A 8 -6.70 -15.90 4.15
C TYR A 8 -5.45 -16.06 5.02
N LEU A 9 -4.48 -16.86 4.59
CA LEU A 9 -3.21 -17.05 5.30
C LEU A 9 -2.46 -15.72 5.45
N ARG A 10 -2.36 -14.93 4.38
CA ARG A 10 -1.75 -13.59 4.44
C ARG A 10 -2.43 -12.68 5.44
N ARG A 11 -3.76 -12.68 5.53
CA ARG A 11 -4.52 -11.89 6.52
C ARG A 11 -4.16 -12.28 7.94
N VAL A 12 -4.18 -13.58 8.23
CA VAL A 12 -3.84 -14.11 9.57
C VAL A 12 -2.41 -13.76 9.94
N GLU A 13 -1.48 -13.93 9.00
CA GLU A 13 -0.06 -13.68 9.24
C GLU A 13 0.29 -12.19 9.30
N ALA A 14 -0.42 -11.33 8.56
CA ALA A 14 -0.31 -9.89 8.72
C ALA A 14 -0.89 -9.40 10.05
N TRP A 15 -2.03 -9.98 10.47
CA TRP A 15 -2.69 -9.67 11.73
C TRP A 15 -1.85 -10.06 12.94
N SER A 16 -1.18 -11.22 12.88
CA SER A 16 -0.36 -11.74 13.97
C SER A 16 0.80 -10.80 14.35
N LYS A 17 1.28 -9.99 13.41
CA LYS A 17 2.35 -8.98 13.61
C LYS A 17 1.91 -7.75 14.40
N LEU A 18 0.61 -7.50 14.54
CA LEU A 18 0.08 -6.30 15.18
C LEU A 18 0.19 -6.35 16.70
N GLN A 19 0.22 -5.16 17.31
CA GLN A 19 0.22 -5.02 18.76
C GLN A 19 -1.15 -5.36 19.35
N HIS A 20 -1.15 -6.12 20.44
CA HIS A 20 -2.36 -6.47 21.18
C HIS A 20 -2.95 -5.26 21.90
N THR A 21 -4.28 -5.21 21.96
CA THR A 21 -4.99 -4.30 22.86
C THR A 21 -4.99 -4.86 24.28
N ALA A 22 -4.72 -4.02 25.28
CA ALA A 22 -4.77 -4.44 26.69
C ALA A 22 -6.21 -4.58 27.22
N THR A 23 -7.18 -3.89 26.60
CA THR A 23 -8.55 -3.71 27.13
C THR A 23 -9.64 -4.41 26.32
N LEU A 24 -9.34 -4.84 25.09
CA LEU A 24 -10.28 -5.50 24.18
C LEU A 24 -9.79 -6.91 23.84
N ASP A 25 -10.67 -7.78 23.33
CA ASP A 25 -10.30 -9.14 22.91
C ASP A 25 -9.19 -9.08 21.85
N PRO A 26 -7.96 -9.55 22.15
CA PRO A 26 -6.82 -9.45 21.24
C PRO A 26 -6.93 -10.34 19.99
N ARG A 27 -7.94 -11.23 19.94
CA ARG A 27 -8.27 -12.02 18.76
C ARG A 27 -8.97 -11.16 17.71
N GLU A 28 -9.89 -10.31 18.15
CA GLU A 28 -10.70 -9.46 17.28
C GLU A 28 -10.13 -8.05 17.13
N TRP A 29 -9.44 -7.51 18.14
CA TRP A 29 -9.07 -6.09 18.20
C TRP A 29 -7.56 -5.93 18.35
N ARG A 30 -6.98 -5.08 17.49
CA ARG A 30 -5.55 -4.75 17.52
C ARG A 30 -5.32 -3.31 17.05
N TYR A 31 -4.16 -2.76 17.41
CA TYR A 31 -3.70 -1.49 16.87
C TYR A 31 -2.82 -1.70 15.63
N ASP A 32 -3.08 -0.92 14.57
CA ASP A 32 -2.20 -0.86 13.41
C ASP A 32 -0.89 -0.11 13.71
N ALA A 33 0.02 -0.08 12.75
CA ALA A 33 1.32 0.59 12.88
C ALA A 33 1.25 2.10 13.13
N HIS A 34 0.07 2.73 12.95
CA HIS A 34 -0.17 4.15 13.22
C HIS A 34 -1.06 4.36 14.46
N GLY A 35 -1.24 3.33 15.31
CA GLY A 35 -2.01 3.41 16.54
C GLY A 35 -3.52 3.47 16.32
N ARG A 36 -4.04 3.13 15.14
CA ARG A 36 -5.48 3.09 14.87
C ARG A 36 -6.03 1.72 15.19
N LEU A 37 -7.19 1.70 15.84
CA LEU A 37 -7.89 0.46 16.16
C LEU A 37 -8.45 -0.17 14.90
N ILE A 38 -8.22 -1.47 14.74
CA ILE A 38 -8.76 -2.28 13.65
C ILE A 38 -9.38 -3.56 14.20
N CYS A 39 -10.38 -4.09 13.49
CA CYS A 39 -11.13 -5.28 13.87
C CYS A 39 -10.94 -6.40 12.84
N PHE A 40 -10.53 -7.60 13.27
CA PHE A 40 -10.17 -8.71 12.37
C PHE A 40 -11.30 -9.03 11.38
N SER A 41 -12.53 -9.13 11.89
CA SER A 41 -13.75 -9.41 11.12
C SER A 41 -14.17 -8.28 10.16
N HIS A 42 -13.58 -7.08 10.27
CA HIS A 42 -13.84 -5.94 9.39
C HIS A 42 -12.80 -5.79 8.25
N TYR A 43 -12.10 -6.87 7.91
CA TYR A 43 -11.21 -6.89 6.75
C TYR A 43 -11.93 -6.46 5.45
N GLY A 44 -11.33 -5.53 4.71
CA GLY A 44 -11.83 -5.02 3.42
C GLY A 44 -13.02 -4.05 3.55
N ARG A 45 -13.49 -3.75 4.76
CA ARG A 45 -14.65 -2.88 5.00
C ARG A 45 -14.25 -1.42 5.07
N ARG A 46 -14.26 -0.73 3.92
CA ARG A 46 -14.01 0.73 3.83
C ARG A 46 -15.18 1.60 4.32
N ASP A 47 -16.33 0.99 4.59
CA ASP A 47 -17.49 1.60 5.22
C ASP A 47 -17.40 1.63 6.76
N SER A 48 -16.42 0.94 7.34
CA SER A 48 -16.26 0.75 8.78
C SER A 48 -15.15 1.63 9.36
N ASP A 49 -15.38 2.24 10.52
CA ASP A 49 -14.38 3.02 11.25
C ASP A 49 -13.21 2.21 11.81
N VAL A 50 -13.31 0.87 11.78
CA VAL A 50 -12.28 -0.07 12.26
C VAL A 50 -11.86 -1.07 11.18
N GLY A 51 -12.19 -0.76 9.92
CA GLY A 51 -11.83 -1.60 8.79
C GLY A 51 -10.34 -1.56 8.47
N TRP A 52 -9.83 -2.63 7.87
CA TRP A 52 -8.41 -2.74 7.54
C TRP A 52 -8.18 -3.56 6.28
N GLU A 53 -7.00 -3.39 5.71
CA GLU A 53 -6.56 -4.06 4.48
C GLU A 53 -5.10 -4.49 4.61
N LEU A 54 -4.64 -5.30 3.65
CA LEU A 54 -3.22 -5.58 3.47
C LEU A 54 -2.56 -4.37 2.81
N ASP A 55 -1.43 -3.94 3.38
CA ASP A 55 -0.58 -2.88 2.88
C ASP A 55 0.81 -3.42 2.54
N HIS A 56 1.39 -2.93 1.45
CA HIS A 56 2.71 -3.30 0.95
C HIS A 56 3.78 -2.41 1.58
N TYR A 57 4.49 -2.93 2.57
CA TYR A 57 5.51 -2.21 3.33
C TYR A 57 6.67 -3.14 3.69
N PRO A 58 7.94 -2.71 3.55
CA PRO A 58 8.38 -1.33 3.30
C PRO A 58 8.36 -0.88 1.84
N VAL A 59 8.21 -1.79 0.88
CA VAL A 59 8.23 -1.45 -0.55
C VAL A 59 6.80 -1.50 -1.10
N PRO A 60 6.20 -0.35 -1.48
CA PRO A 60 4.88 -0.31 -2.08
C PRO A 60 4.82 -1.11 -3.39
N LYS A 61 3.66 -1.67 -3.72
CA LYS A 61 3.46 -2.42 -4.96
C LYS A 61 3.77 -1.61 -6.22
N ALA A 62 3.46 -0.32 -6.23
CA ALA A 62 3.76 0.59 -7.33
C ALA A 62 5.27 0.81 -7.58
N LEU A 63 6.11 0.48 -6.59
CA LEU A 63 7.57 0.55 -6.66
C LEU A 63 8.23 -0.84 -6.77
N GLY A 64 7.45 -1.86 -7.16
CA GLY A 64 7.95 -3.23 -7.33
C GLY A 64 7.90 -4.10 -6.06
N GLY A 65 7.15 -3.69 -5.03
CA GLY A 65 6.92 -4.50 -3.84
C GLY A 65 6.24 -5.83 -4.15
N THR A 66 6.71 -6.91 -3.51
CA THR A 66 6.18 -8.27 -3.68
C THR A 66 5.02 -8.55 -2.72
N ASP A 67 4.26 -9.61 -2.99
CA ASP A 67 3.21 -10.12 -2.10
C ASP A 67 3.77 -11.14 -1.07
N ASP A 68 5.08 -11.09 -0.82
CA ASP A 68 5.76 -11.89 0.22
C ASP A 68 5.36 -11.38 1.59
N ILE A 69 5.19 -12.27 2.56
CA ILE A 69 4.72 -11.86 3.88
C ILE A 69 5.65 -10.82 4.53
N SER A 70 6.96 -10.86 4.27
CA SER A 70 7.91 -9.85 4.76
C SER A 70 7.58 -8.42 4.30
N ASN A 71 6.91 -8.27 3.16
CA ASN A 71 6.49 -7.00 2.59
C ASN A 71 5.00 -6.68 2.84
N ILE A 72 4.32 -7.45 3.70
CA ILE A 72 2.89 -7.28 3.97
C ILE A 72 2.67 -6.96 5.45
N ARG A 73 1.84 -5.94 5.71
CA ARG A 73 1.30 -5.63 7.04
C ARG A 73 -0.20 -5.39 6.99
N ALA A 74 -0.87 -5.51 8.13
CA ALA A 74 -2.25 -5.08 8.30
C ALA A 74 -2.28 -3.57 8.61
N LEU A 75 -3.12 -2.82 7.91
CA LEU A 75 -3.23 -1.36 8.09
C LEU A 75 -4.68 -0.91 8.00
N HIS A 76 -5.06 0.08 8.81
CA HIS A 76 -6.38 0.70 8.70
C HIS A 76 -6.61 1.29 7.30
N TRP A 77 -7.77 1.04 6.71
CA TRP A 77 -8.06 1.31 5.29
C TRP A 77 -7.86 2.78 4.90
N ARG A 78 -8.26 3.72 5.77
CA ARG A 78 -8.05 5.18 5.54
C ARG A 78 -6.57 5.52 5.35
N GLY A 79 -5.69 4.90 6.14
CA GLY A 79 -4.25 5.13 5.99
C GLY A 79 -3.73 4.54 4.69
N ASN A 80 -4.10 3.29 4.41
CA ASN A 80 -3.70 2.62 3.17
C ASN A 80 -4.08 3.45 1.93
N ALA A 81 -5.32 3.93 1.87
CA ALA A 81 -5.83 4.76 0.77
C ALA A 81 -5.03 6.06 0.59
N THR A 82 -4.70 6.76 1.68
CA THR A 82 -3.91 8.00 1.63
C THR A 82 -2.48 7.75 1.12
N HIS A 83 -1.80 6.70 1.61
CA HIS A 83 -0.43 6.37 1.18
C HIS A 83 -0.40 5.98 -0.31
N GLY A 84 -1.34 5.15 -0.75
CA GLY A 84 -1.44 4.77 -2.17
C GLY A 84 -1.71 5.96 -3.09
N GLY A 85 -2.60 6.88 -2.69
CA GLY A 85 -2.88 8.10 -3.44
C GLY A 85 -1.66 9.02 -3.59
N LEU A 86 -0.91 9.22 -2.50
CA LEU A 86 0.31 10.03 -2.51
C LEU A 86 1.38 9.46 -3.45
N LEU A 87 1.60 8.15 -3.41
CA LEU A 87 2.55 7.47 -4.31
C LEU A 87 2.14 7.61 -5.77
N GLY A 88 0.84 7.49 -6.08
CA GLY A 88 0.33 7.69 -7.43
C GLY A 88 0.61 9.09 -7.98
N LEU A 89 0.37 10.13 -7.16
CA LEU A 89 0.68 11.51 -7.53
C LEU A 89 2.17 11.74 -7.75
N GLY A 90 3.01 11.20 -6.85
CA GLY A 90 4.47 11.28 -6.97
C GLY A 90 4.99 10.66 -8.27
N LEU A 91 4.60 9.42 -8.56
CA LEU A 91 4.97 8.73 -9.81
C LEU A 91 4.49 9.46 -11.06
N ALA A 92 3.26 10.01 -11.03
CA ALA A 92 2.74 10.81 -12.14
C ALA A 92 3.57 12.09 -12.36
N SER A 93 4.05 12.74 -11.29
CA SER A 93 4.90 13.93 -11.40
C SER A 93 6.29 13.62 -11.97
N LEU A 94 6.91 12.50 -11.56
CA LEU A 94 8.20 12.05 -12.10
C LEU A 94 8.10 11.73 -13.60
N SER A 95 7.04 11.02 -14.01
CA SER A 95 6.81 10.71 -15.42
C SER A 95 6.63 11.96 -16.30
N LYS A 96 5.99 13.02 -15.78
CA LYS A 96 5.86 14.30 -16.48
C LYS A 96 7.23 14.97 -16.69
N HIS A 97 8.08 14.97 -15.65
CA HIS A 97 9.40 15.59 -15.74
C HIS A 97 10.32 14.84 -16.72
N GLU A 98 10.30 13.50 -16.73
CA GLU A 98 11.09 12.70 -17.66
C GLU A 98 10.75 13.00 -19.13
N LYS A 99 9.45 13.10 -19.47
CA LYS A 99 9.00 13.48 -20.81
C LYS A 99 9.38 14.90 -21.20
N GLN A 100 9.48 15.82 -20.25
CA GLN A 100 9.90 17.20 -20.49
C GLN A 100 11.42 17.33 -20.67
N SER A 101 12.21 16.52 -19.96
CA SER A 101 13.67 16.47 -20.13
C SER A 101 14.13 15.73 -21.41
N GLY A 102 13.26 14.92 -22.04
CA GLY A 102 13.60 14.11 -23.21
C GLY A 102 13.40 14.75 -24.59
N LEU A 103 12.97 16.01 -24.71
CA LEU A 103 12.57 16.61 -26.00
C LEU A 103 13.14 18.03 -26.26
N GLY A 104 14.38 18.28 -25.84
CA GLY A 104 15.01 19.61 -25.98
C GLY A 104 16.25 19.71 -26.88
N GLY A 105 16.70 18.66 -27.57
CA GLY A 105 18.04 18.75 -28.18
C GLY A 105 18.34 17.78 -29.32
N LEU A 106 17.53 17.76 -30.38
CA LEU A 106 17.95 17.29 -31.70
C LEU A 106 16.89 17.71 -32.71
N PHE A 107 17.15 18.77 -33.48
CA PHE A 107 16.87 18.90 -34.92
C PHE A 107 17.06 20.36 -35.33
N GLY A 108 18.09 20.61 -36.14
CA GLY A 108 18.39 21.92 -36.71
C GLY A 108 19.67 21.93 -37.54
N LEU A 109 19.96 20.84 -38.27
CA LEU A 109 20.90 20.89 -39.38
C LEU A 109 20.19 21.59 -40.54
N TYR A 110 20.63 22.80 -40.88
CA TYR A 110 20.48 23.31 -42.24
C TYR A 110 21.86 23.74 -42.74
N SER A 111 22.30 23.05 -43.80
CA SER A 111 23.39 23.46 -44.69
C SER A 111 22.91 24.51 -45.68
N SER A 112 23.88 25.20 -46.28
CA SER A 112 23.87 26.04 -47.50
C SER A 112 24.14 27.53 -47.15
N SER A 113 25.12 28.21 -47.73
CA SER A 113 25.99 27.93 -48.88
C SER A 113 27.35 28.63 -48.71
#